data_AF-A0A662C4Z7-F1
#
_entry.id   AF-A0A662C4Z7-F1
#
_cell.length_a   1.000
_cell.length_b   1.000
_cell.length_c   1.000
_cell.angle_alpha   90.00
_cell.angle_beta   90.00
_cell.angle_gamma   90.00
#
_symmetry.space_group_name_H-M   'P 1'
#
loop_
_entity.id
_entity.type
_entity.pdbx_description
1 polymer ?
#
loop_
_entity_poly.entity_id
_entity_poly.type
_entity_poly.pdbx_seq_one_letter_code
_entity_poly.pdbx_strand_id
1 'polypeptide(L)'
;AKRGSEYSPIHLHSMLKVRKEKDIDCILAGSYGDSIGRAEYASRNVINLLDLRIKIKNKNGFLKKTIVKKYINEIDNDIDFYWNKYPQEKPYQQLEQDYQLHYMRRKLNPCLSVINEKIPLYQVFTSPNVFGYMWSIHPKLRNNEIYKNVINHFKTDLSDIPWARTGLIFDKTTGEPDKHPKNYHLYSEHINNELFNKIKDLVLSNNLQKLNIFNMDSLEIYFKLMKKKFYLRNLKVEEKIIWLASLSRSIELFDIQESYFENRTNVFDKLNSLSPIKENLLDQAKDLYLRIS
;
A
#
# COMPACT_ATOMS: atom_id res chain seq x y z
N ALA A 1 11.57 -5.59 -8.52
CA ALA A 1 12.65 -6.46 -9.01
C ALA A 1 13.76 -6.56 -7.97
N LYS A 2 14.81 -5.73 -7.99
CA LYS A 2 16.01 -5.88 -7.13
C LYS A 2 15.78 -6.02 -5.62
N ARG A 3 14.65 -5.53 -5.10
CA ARG A 3 14.26 -5.62 -3.68
C ARG A 3 13.17 -6.66 -3.42
N GLY A 4 13.22 -7.79 -4.14
CA GLY A 4 12.28 -8.91 -3.98
C GLY A 4 10.82 -8.64 -4.35
N SER A 5 10.47 -7.44 -4.81
CA SER A 5 9.06 -6.99 -4.90
C SER A 5 8.35 -6.96 -3.54
N GLU A 6 9.05 -6.56 -2.47
CA GLU A 6 8.42 -6.36 -1.14
C GLU A 6 7.30 -5.32 -1.16
N TYR A 7 7.39 -4.33 -2.05
CA TYR A 7 6.41 -3.26 -2.19
C TYR A 7 6.08 -2.97 -3.66
N SER A 8 4.91 -2.37 -3.89
CA SER A 8 4.53 -1.89 -5.22
C SER A 8 5.38 -0.69 -5.63
N PRO A 9 5.85 -0.61 -6.90
CA PRO A 9 6.63 0.53 -7.40
C PRO A 9 5.97 1.90 -7.19
N ILE A 10 4.64 1.98 -7.06
CA ILE A 10 3.95 3.25 -6.84
C ILE A 10 4.33 3.91 -5.51
N HIS A 11 4.76 3.12 -4.51
CA HIS A 11 5.16 3.64 -3.20
C HIS A 11 6.54 4.28 -3.19
N LEU A 12 7.30 4.16 -4.29
CA LEU A 12 8.59 4.82 -4.42
C LEU A 12 8.46 6.32 -4.64
N HIS A 13 7.31 6.82 -5.12
CA HIS A 13 7.10 8.25 -5.39
C HIS A 13 8.35 8.91 -6.03
N SER A 14 8.86 9.98 -5.40
CA SER A 14 10.08 10.69 -5.81
C SER A 14 11.36 10.18 -5.13
N MET A 15 11.33 9.08 -4.38
CA MET A 15 12.49 8.58 -3.60
C MET A 15 13.72 8.31 -4.47
N LEU A 16 13.54 7.87 -5.72
CA LEU A 16 14.63 7.66 -6.68
C LEU A 16 15.32 8.95 -7.13
N LYS A 17 14.61 10.08 -7.08
CA LYS A 17 15.16 11.42 -7.32
C LYS A 17 15.85 11.92 -6.04
N VAL A 18 15.14 11.86 -4.91
CA VAL A 18 15.65 12.30 -3.60
C VAL A 18 16.98 11.62 -3.24
N ARG A 19 17.14 10.32 -3.51
CA ARG A 19 18.42 9.61 -3.24
C ARG A 19 19.62 10.10 -4.07
N LYS A 20 19.40 10.96 -5.08
CA LYS A 20 20.46 11.51 -5.95
C LYS A 20 20.80 12.96 -5.60
N GLU A 21 20.09 13.56 -4.64
CA GLU A 21 20.43 14.89 -4.14
C GLU A 21 21.85 14.85 -3.54
N LYS A 22 22.55 15.98 -3.65
CA LYS A 22 23.91 16.16 -3.15
C LYS A 22 23.90 17.14 -1.99
N ASP A 23 24.98 17.18 -1.24
CA ASP A 23 25.17 18.16 -0.15
C ASP A 23 24.12 18.04 0.97
N ILE A 24 23.61 16.82 1.19
CA ILE A 24 22.71 16.45 2.28
C ILE A 24 23.40 15.40 3.15
N ASP A 25 23.66 15.71 4.41
CA ASP A 25 24.30 14.79 5.36
C ASP A 25 23.38 13.63 5.74
N CYS A 26 22.10 13.94 6.00
CA CYS A 26 21.09 12.95 6.33
C CYS A 26 19.67 13.45 6.04
N ILE A 27 18.72 12.51 6.00
CA ILE A 27 17.29 12.77 5.90
C ILE A 27 16.60 12.25 7.15
N LEU A 28 15.79 13.11 7.78
CA LEU A 28 14.91 12.73 8.89
C LEU A 28 13.50 12.45 8.33
N ALA A 29 13.05 11.21 8.45
CA ALA A 29 11.73 10.79 7.99
C ALA A 29 10.74 10.74 9.15
N GLY A 30 9.66 11.52 9.05
CA GLY A 30 8.58 11.58 10.04
C GLY A 30 7.43 10.59 9.80
N SER A 31 7.65 9.51 9.06
CA SER A 31 6.56 8.63 8.60
C SER A 31 5.74 8.00 9.73
N TYR A 32 6.35 7.81 10.90
CA TYR A 32 5.67 7.27 12.08
C TYR A 32 4.77 8.29 12.80
N GLY A 33 4.90 9.58 12.51
CA GLY A 33 4.12 10.63 13.17
C GLY A 33 2.61 10.43 13.03
N ASP A 34 2.11 10.13 11.84
CA ASP A 34 0.67 9.88 11.63
C ASP A 34 0.21 8.65 12.39
N SER A 35 1.00 7.58 12.32
CA SER A 35 0.66 6.29 12.89
C SER A 35 0.66 6.30 14.42
N ILE A 36 1.73 6.79 15.05
CA ILE A 36 1.91 6.78 16.50
C ILE A 36 1.32 8.05 17.13
N GLY A 37 1.63 9.20 16.54
CA GLY A 37 1.19 10.52 17.00
C GLY A 37 -0.32 10.73 16.89
N ARG A 38 -0.91 10.42 15.73
CA ARG A 38 -2.36 10.62 15.46
C ARG A 38 -3.21 9.36 15.52
N ALA A 39 -2.58 8.22 15.82
CA ALA A 39 -3.23 6.92 15.75
C ALA A 39 -3.89 6.66 14.37
N GLU A 40 -3.33 7.19 13.28
CA GLU A 40 -3.96 7.14 11.96
C GLU A 40 -3.21 6.21 11.00
N TYR A 41 -3.94 5.26 10.42
CA TYR A 41 -3.43 4.27 9.48
C TYR A 41 -4.33 4.21 8.25
N ALA A 42 -3.74 4.41 7.06
CA ALA A 42 -4.47 4.46 5.79
C ALA A 42 -5.73 5.37 5.87
N SER A 43 -5.57 6.56 6.45
CA SER A 43 -6.62 7.56 6.65
C SER A 43 -7.76 7.13 7.58
N ARG A 44 -7.50 6.20 8.50
CA ARG A 44 -8.44 5.76 9.54
C ARG A 44 -7.79 5.88 10.90
N ASN A 45 -8.49 6.48 11.86
CA ASN A 45 -8.07 6.41 13.25
C ASN A 45 -8.14 4.97 13.77
N VAL A 46 -7.25 4.61 14.69
CA VAL A 46 -7.08 3.27 15.27
C VAL A 46 -8.39 2.66 15.76
N ILE A 47 -9.30 3.47 16.32
CA ILE A 47 -10.60 2.99 16.82
C ILE A 47 -11.54 2.48 15.70
N ASN A 48 -11.27 2.86 14.46
CA ASN A 48 -12.05 2.52 13.26
C ASN A 48 -11.28 1.57 12.33
N LEU A 49 -10.17 0.99 12.80
CA LEU A 49 -9.46 -0.01 12.04
C LEU A 49 -10.31 -1.28 11.92
N LEU A 50 -10.11 -1.93 10.79
CA LEU A 50 -10.66 -3.25 10.54
C LEU A 50 -9.52 -4.24 10.59
N ASP A 51 -9.82 -5.43 11.11
CA ASP A 51 -8.98 -6.61 11.01
C ASP A 51 -8.44 -6.75 9.57
N LEU A 52 -7.13 -7.00 9.45
CA LEU A 52 -6.45 -7.18 8.18
C LEU A 52 -7.05 -8.32 7.36
N ARG A 53 -7.52 -9.40 8.01
CA ARG A 53 -8.14 -10.58 7.38
C ARG A 53 -9.32 -10.20 6.49
N ILE A 54 -10.11 -9.19 6.89
CA ILE A 54 -11.27 -8.70 6.14
C ILE A 54 -10.88 -8.20 4.73
N LYS A 55 -9.64 -7.73 4.56
CA LYS A 55 -9.13 -7.17 3.30
C LYS A 55 -8.46 -8.22 2.40
N ILE A 56 -8.14 -9.40 2.91
CA ILE A 56 -7.42 -10.45 2.18
C ILE A 56 -8.41 -11.26 1.34
N LYS A 57 -8.60 -10.81 0.09
CA LYS A 57 -9.60 -11.38 -0.83
C LYS A 57 -9.07 -11.45 -2.25
N ASN A 58 -9.32 -12.56 -2.93
CA ASN A 58 -9.06 -12.74 -4.36
C ASN A 58 -10.17 -12.14 -5.24
N LYS A 59 -10.54 -10.87 -5.00
CA LYS A 59 -11.72 -10.24 -5.64
C LYS A 59 -11.65 -10.22 -7.16
N ASN A 60 -10.47 -9.96 -7.71
CA ASN A 60 -10.26 -9.92 -9.17
C ASN A 60 -9.93 -11.30 -9.75
N GLY A 61 -9.91 -12.37 -8.95
CA GLY A 61 -9.61 -13.71 -9.44
C GLY A 61 -8.20 -13.88 -10.03
N PHE A 62 -7.22 -13.02 -9.67
CA PHE A 62 -5.87 -13.06 -10.23
C PHE A 62 -5.05 -14.27 -9.74
N LEU A 63 -5.40 -14.83 -8.60
CA LEU A 63 -4.84 -16.09 -8.10
C LEU A 63 -5.78 -17.24 -8.43
N LYS A 64 -5.23 -18.44 -8.64
CA LYS A 64 -6.03 -19.66 -8.74
C LYS A 64 -6.76 -19.93 -7.42
N LYS A 65 -8.01 -20.39 -7.50
CA LYS A 65 -8.89 -20.61 -6.35
C LYS A 65 -8.34 -21.66 -5.38
N THR A 66 -7.70 -22.70 -5.92
CA THR A 66 -7.04 -23.77 -5.14
C THR A 66 -5.91 -23.22 -4.27
N ILE A 67 -5.08 -22.32 -4.80
CA ILE A 67 -4.03 -21.63 -4.03
C ILE A 67 -4.64 -20.83 -2.91
N VAL A 68 -5.64 -20.00 -3.23
CA VAL A 68 -6.29 -19.16 -2.22
C VAL A 68 -6.91 -20.01 -1.11
N LYS A 69 -7.64 -21.08 -1.47
CA LYS A 69 -8.26 -21.98 -0.50
C LYS A 69 -7.22 -22.69 0.38
N LYS A 70 -6.07 -23.07 -0.20
CA LYS A 70 -5.00 -23.75 0.53
C LYS A 70 -4.36 -22.83 1.57
N TYR A 71 -4.02 -21.61 1.19
CA TYR A 71 -3.17 -20.73 2.00
C TYR A 71 -3.93 -19.69 2.82
N ILE A 72 -5.26 -19.53 2.66
CA ILE A 72 -6.00 -18.53 3.44
C ILE A 72 -5.93 -18.80 4.95
N ASN A 73 -6.04 -20.07 5.36
CA ASN A 73 -5.92 -20.44 6.77
C ASN A 73 -4.50 -20.22 7.30
N GLU A 74 -3.46 -20.40 6.46
CA GLU A 74 -2.08 -20.11 6.86
C GLU A 74 -1.86 -18.61 7.10
N ILE A 75 -2.50 -17.75 6.30
CA ILE A 75 -2.49 -16.31 6.49
C ILE A 75 -3.20 -15.92 7.79
N ASP A 76 -4.36 -16.51 8.06
CA ASP A 76 -5.11 -16.26 9.30
C ASP A 76 -4.30 -16.73 10.52
N ASN A 77 -3.67 -17.89 10.43
CA ASN A 77 -2.79 -18.45 11.46
C ASN A 77 -1.55 -17.57 11.72
N ASP A 78 -0.96 -16.93 10.71
CA ASP A 78 0.16 -15.99 10.90
C ASP A 78 -0.29 -14.78 11.74
N ILE A 79 -1.47 -14.24 11.47
CA ILE A 79 -2.04 -13.14 12.26
C ILE A 79 -2.36 -13.62 13.68
N ASP A 80 -3.02 -14.77 13.83
CA ASP A 80 -3.32 -15.36 15.14
C ASP A 80 -2.06 -15.66 15.96
N PHE A 81 -0.97 -16.07 15.32
CA PHE A 81 0.31 -16.28 15.99
C PHE A 81 0.80 -15.00 16.69
N TYR A 82 0.76 -13.85 16.01
CA TYR A 82 1.15 -12.58 16.65
C TYR A 82 0.17 -12.13 17.73
N TRP A 83 -1.13 -12.35 17.53
CA TRP A 83 -2.16 -12.02 18.53
C TRP A 83 -1.97 -12.84 19.81
N ASN A 84 -1.68 -14.14 19.68
CA ASN A 84 -1.42 -15.02 20.81
C ASN A 84 -0.09 -14.71 21.51
N LYS A 85 0.93 -14.28 20.75
CA LYS A 85 2.25 -13.96 21.31
C LYS A 85 2.30 -12.60 22.01
N TYR A 86 1.50 -11.64 21.55
CA TYR A 86 1.48 -10.26 22.07
C TYR A 86 0.05 -9.78 22.35
N PRO A 87 -0.71 -10.48 23.22
CA PRO A 87 -2.12 -10.19 23.43
C PRO A 87 -2.32 -8.78 23.99
N GLN A 88 -3.36 -8.10 23.50
CA GLN A 88 -3.77 -6.78 23.98
C GLN A 88 -5.13 -6.83 24.68
N GLU A 89 -5.33 -5.93 25.65
CA GLU A 89 -6.58 -5.87 26.42
C GLU A 89 -7.76 -5.41 25.57
N LYS A 90 -7.53 -4.46 24.66
CA LYS A 90 -8.60 -3.85 23.85
C LYS A 90 -8.42 -4.19 22.37
N PRO A 91 -9.51 -4.49 21.64
CA PRO A 91 -9.42 -4.84 20.22
C PRO A 91 -8.67 -3.81 19.36
N TYR A 92 -8.87 -2.51 19.61
CA TYR A 92 -8.16 -1.48 18.83
C TYR A 92 -6.65 -1.50 19.04
N GLN A 93 -6.15 -1.94 20.21
CA GLN A 93 -4.71 -2.04 20.48
C GLN A 93 -4.11 -3.18 19.66
N GLN A 94 -4.82 -4.32 19.59
CA GLN A 94 -4.42 -5.45 18.75
C GLN A 94 -4.34 -5.05 17.27
N LEU A 95 -5.38 -4.36 16.79
CA LEU A 95 -5.40 -3.84 15.43
C LEU A 95 -4.33 -2.77 15.19
N GLU A 96 -4.01 -1.95 16.20
CA GLU A 96 -2.90 -0.98 16.08
C GLU A 96 -1.56 -1.68 15.85
N GLN A 97 -1.29 -2.74 16.60
CA GLN A 97 -0.08 -3.54 16.45
C GLN A 97 0.02 -4.18 15.06
N ASP A 98 -1.08 -4.74 14.56
CA ASP A 98 -1.13 -5.32 13.22
C ASP A 98 -0.78 -4.30 12.14
N TYR A 99 -1.33 -3.08 12.23
CA TYR A 99 -1.03 -2.04 11.25
C TYR A 99 0.38 -1.47 11.43
N GLN A 100 0.93 -1.42 12.65
CA GLN A 100 2.34 -1.10 12.84
C GLN A 100 3.26 -2.17 12.19
N LEU A 101 2.92 -3.45 12.34
CA LEU A 101 3.69 -4.54 11.76
C LEU A 101 3.57 -4.57 10.23
N HIS A 102 2.37 -4.69 9.69
CA HIS A 102 2.17 -4.96 8.27
C HIS A 102 2.13 -3.69 7.42
N TYR A 103 1.46 -2.63 7.88
CA TYR A 103 1.32 -1.40 7.11
C TYR A 103 2.55 -0.49 7.27
N MET A 104 2.98 -0.20 8.49
CA MET A 104 4.15 0.68 8.69
C MET A 104 5.45 -0.03 8.36
N ARG A 105 5.77 -1.13 9.08
CA ARG A 105 7.08 -1.79 8.98
C ARG A 105 7.30 -2.58 7.69
N ARG A 106 6.28 -3.27 7.16
CA ARG A 106 6.44 -4.12 5.95
C ARG A 106 6.03 -3.45 4.64
N LYS A 107 5.15 -2.44 4.65
CA LYS A 107 4.74 -1.74 3.43
C LYS A 107 5.46 -0.40 3.22
N LEU A 108 5.40 0.51 4.18
CA LEU A 108 5.93 1.87 3.98
C LEU A 108 7.43 1.96 4.21
N ASN A 109 7.94 1.40 5.31
CA ASN A 109 9.34 1.55 5.70
C ASN A 109 10.35 0.95 4.69
N PRO A 110 10.10 -0.22 4.06
CA PRO A 110 11.06 -0.80 3.13
C PRO A 110 11.29 0.07 1.88
N CYS A 111 10.31 0.89 1.49
CA CYS A 111 10.46 1.83 0.37
C CYS A 111 11.56 2.86 0.65
N LEU A 112 11.71 3.29 1.91
CA LEU A 112 12.66 4.33 2.31
C LEU A 112 14.12 3.87 2.28
N SER A 113 14.36 2.55 2.26
CA SER A 113 15.70 1.98 2.02
C SER A 113 16.32 2.48 0.71
N VAL A 114 15.50 2.88 -0.26
CA VAL A 114 15.93 3.43 -1.56
C VAL A 114 16.71 4.72 -1.40
N ILE A 115 16.31 5.55 -0.44
CA ILE A 115 17.04 6.77 -0.10
C ILE A 115 18.30 6.41 0.70
N ASN A 116 18.14 5.53 1.70
CA ASN A 116 19.21 5.10 2.60
C ASN A 116 20.41 4.41 1.90
N GLU A 117 20.25 3.95 0.67
CA GLU A 117 21.35 3.45 -0.17
C GLU A 117 22.42 4.51 -0.49
N LYS A 118 22.07 5.80 -0.44
CA LYS A 118 22.95 6.90 -0.84
C LYS A 118 23.01 8.05 0.14
N ILE A 119 21.92 8.30 0.86
CA ILE A 119 21.82 9.36 1.86
C ILE A 119 21.32 8.72 3.15
N PRO A 120 22.05 8.79 4.27
CA PRO A 120 21.59 8.27 5.55
C PRO A 120 20.17 8.76 5.88
N LEU A 121 19.25 7.84 6.12
CA LEU A 121 17.86 8.14 6.45
C LEU A 121 17.52 7.59 7.84
N TYR A 122 17.04 8.47 8.72
CA TYR A 122 16.63 8.14 10.08
C TYR A 122 15.13 8.37 10.26
N GLN A 123 14.42 7.36 10.76
CA GLN A 123 13.02 7.50 11.14
C GLN A 123 12.93 8.17 12.51
N VAL A 124 12.33 9.36 12.57
CA VAL A 124 12.08 10.04 13.84
C VAL A 124 10.84 9.47 14.53
N PHE A 125 10.69 9.75 15.83
CA PHE A 125 9.61 9.26 16.68
C PHE A 125 9.56 7.73 16.88
N THR A 126 10.69 7.04 16.69
CA THR A 126 10.79 5.57 16.79
C THR A 126 11.29 5.07 18.15
N SER A 127 11.57 5.96 19.10
CA SER A 127 12.01 5.58 20.46
C SER A 127 10.91 4.83 21.21
N PRO A 128 11.24 3.74 21.94
CA PRO A 128 10.29 3.03 22.81
C PRO A 128 9.58 3.95 23.82
N ASN A 129 10.26 4.97 24.34
CA ASN A 129 9.66 5.92 25.28
C ASN A 129 8.58 6.78 24.62
N VAL A 130 8.79 7.17 23.35
CA VAL A 130 7.79 7.91 22.57
C VAL A 130 6.58 7.01 22.31
N PHE A 131 6.81 5.76 21.92
CA PHE A 131 5.74 4.77 21.73
C PHE A 131 4.94 4.55 23.02
N GLY A 132 5.63 4.32 24.14
CA GLY A 132 5.01 4.09 25.45
C GLY A 132 4.13 5.26 25.89
N TYR A 133 4.65 6.48 25.79
CA TYR A 133 3.89 7.68 26.12
C TYR A 133 2.67 7.84 25.21
N MET A 134 2.87 7.76 23.89
CA MET A 134 1.77 7.93 22.93
C MET A 134 0.70 6.86 23.09
N TRP A 135 1.06 5.61 23.35
CA TRP A 135 0.10 4.53 23.60
C TRP A 135 -0.58 4.60 24.96
N SER A 136 -0.02 5.31 25.95
CA SER A 136 -0.73 5.62 27.19
C SER A 136 -1.87 6.64 27.00
N ILE A 137 -1.85 7.41 25.89
CA ILE A 137 -2.90 8.38 25.58
C ILE A 137 -4.08 7.67 24.91
N HIS A 138 -5.28 7.97 25.37
CA HIS A 138 -6.51 7.46 24.75
C HIS A 138 -6.55 7.83 23.25
N PRO A 139 -6.82 6.89 22.33
CA PRO A 139 -6.76 7.13 20.88
C PRO A 139 -7.50 8.36 20.33
N LYS A 140 -8.63 8.72 20.93
CA LYS A 140 -9.42 9.91 20.53
C LYS A 140 -8.68 11.23 20.79
N LEU A 141 -7.74 11.24 21.73
CA LEU A 141 -6.92 12.40 22.07
C LEU A 141 -5.62 12.45 21.26
N ARG A 142 -5.29 11.37 20.54
CA ARG A 142 -4.17 11.32 19.60
C ARG A 142 -4.56 11.98 18.29
N ASN A 143 -4.36 13.29 18.21
CA ASN A 143 -4.72 14.11 17.07
C ASN A 143 -3.73 15.27 16.87
N ASN A 144 -4.08 16.26 16.06
CA ASN A 144 -3.19 17.39 15.74
C ASN A 144 -2.79 18.22 16.97
N GLU A 145 -3.57 18.22 18.05
CA GLU A 145 -3.26 18.97 19.28
C GLU A 145 -1.95 18.53 19.92
N ILE A 146 -1.56 17.26 19.75
CA ILE A 146 -0.25 16.77 20.23
C ILE A 146 0.89 17.52 19.54
N TYR A 147 0.78 17.72 18.22
CA TYR A 147 1.80 18.45 17.46
C TYR A 147 1.81 19.94 17.78
N LYS A 148 0.66 20.56 18.04
CA LYS A 148 0.60 21.96 18.49
C LYS A 148 1.41 22.17 19.76
N ASN A 149 1.27 21.25 20.71
CA ASN A 149 2.03 21.32 21.96
C ASN A 149 3.52 21.05 21.73
N VAL A 150 3.86 20.01 20.95
CA VAL A 150 5.25 19.59 20.71
C VAL A 150 6.06 20.63 19.93
N ILE A 151 5.47 21.28 18.92
CA ILE A 151 6.18 22.26 18.07
C ILE A 151 6.69 23.45 18.90
N ASN A 152 5.95 23.86 19.94
CA ASN A 152 6.34 24.98 20.81
C ASN A 152 7.62 24.73 21.62
N HIS A 153 8.12 23.49 21.67
CA HIS A 153 9.36 23.14 22.36
C HIS A 153 10.61 23.28 21.47
N PHE A 154 10.45 23.48 20.16
CA PHE A 154 11.57 23.68 19.25
C PHE A 154 12.00 25.15 19.23
N LYS A 155 13.31 25.39 19.18
CA LYS A 155 13.86 26.75 19.02
C LYS A 155 13.52 27.35 17.66
N THR A 156 13.41 26.49 16.65
CA THR A 156 12.99 26.87 15.30
C THR A 156 11.48 26.75 15.21
N ASP A 157 10.83 27.74 14.64
CA ASP A 157 9.40 27.64 14.32
C ASP A 157 9.20 26.62 13.20
N LEU A 158 8.71 25.42 13.57
CA LEU A 158 8.41 24.36 12.62
C LEU A 158 7.02 24.50 12.00
N SER A 159 6.18 25.44 12.49
CA SER A 159 4.81 25.61 11.99
C SER A 159 4.79 26.14 10.55
N ASP A 160 5.82 26.89 10.16
CA ASP A 160 6.00 27.44 8.81
C ASP A 160 6.18 26.37 7.72
N ILE A 161 6.51 25.12 8.09
CA ILE A 161 6.60 24.02 7.14
C ILE A 161 5.17 23.66 6.67
N PRO A 162 4.86 23.77 5.36
CA PRO A 162 3.54 23.45 4.86
C PRO A 162 3.14 22.01 5.16
N TRP A 163 1.92 21.85 5.67
CA TRP A 163 1.36 20.54 5.98
C TRP A 163 1.05 19.79 4.69
N ALA A 164 1.70 18.63 4.49
CA ALA A 164 1.56 17.80 3.29
C ALA A 164 0.12 17.37 2.92
N ARG A 165 -0.87 17.53 3.81
CA ARG A 165 -2.28 17.22 3.50
C ARG A 165 -3.02 18.37 2.83
N THR A 166 -2.67 19.60 3.17
CA THR A 166 -3.40 20.81 2.78
C THR A 166 -2.55 21.78 1.99
N GLY A 167 -1.22 21.64 2.00
CA GLY A 167 -0.29 22.63 1.44
C GLY A 167 -0.26 23.95 2.23
N LEU A 168 -1.01 24.05 3.34
CA LEU A 168 -1.06 25.22 4.20
C LEU A 168 -0.10 25.05 5.38
N ILE A 169 0.37 26.16 5.95
CA ILE A 169 1.08 26.20 7.25
C ILE A 169 0.30 25.38 8.28
N PHE A 170 1.01 24.67 9.16
CA PHE A 170 0.39 23.82 10.17
C PHE A 170 -0.64 24.60 11.01
N ASP A 171 -1.79 23.97 11.28
CA ASP A 171 -2.95 24.53 12.00
C ASP A 171 -3.73 25.67 11.31
N LYS A 172 -3.33 26.12 10.11
CA LYS A 172 -4.14 27.05 9.33
C LYS A 172 -5.25 26.33 8.56
N THR A 173 -6.48 26.84 8.70
CA THR A 173 -7.67 26.40 7.95
C THR A 173 -8.02 27.30 6.77
N THR A 174 -7.35 28.45 6.66
CA THR A 174 -7.55 29.45 5.60
C THR A 174 -6.24 29.73 4.88
N GLY A 175 -6.34 30.12 3.60
CA GLY A 175 -5.21 30.41 2.72
C GLY A 175 -5.38 29.78 1.34
N GLU A 176 -4.39 29.98 0.48
CA GLU A 176 -4.32 29.33 -0.82
C GLU A 176 -3.49 28.05 -0.68
N PRO A 177 -4.11 26.86 -0.72
CA PRO A 177 -3.38 25.60 -0.71
C PRO A 177 -2.60 25.44 -2.03
N ASP A 178 -1.74 24.42 -2.10
CA ASP A 178 -1.20 24.05 -3.39
C ASP A 178 -2.33 23.68 -4.38
N LYS A 179 -2.15 24.00 -5.65
CA LYS A 179 -3.17 23.81 -6.70
C LYS A 179 -3.17 22.38 -7.25
N HIS A 180 -2.51 21.45 -6.58
CA HIS A 180 -2.35 20.10 -7.09
C HIS A 180 -3.57 19.26 -6.69
N PRO A 181 -4.27 18.63 -7.65
CA PRO A 181 -5.36 17.75 -7.31
C PRO A 181 -4.83 16.51 -6.57
N LYS A 182 -5.68 15.83 -5.80
CA LYS A 182 -5.31 14.61 -5.05
C LYS A 182 -4.67 13.51 -5.91
N ASN A 183 -4.98 13.49 -7.21
CA ASN A 183 -4.45 12.56 -8.21
C ASN A 183 -3.34 13.18 -9.09
N TYR A 184 -2.69 14.26 -8.64
CA TYR A 184 -1.67 15.00 -9.40
C TYR A 184 -0.52 14.13 -9.94
N HIS A 185 -0.17 13.04 -9.25
CA HIS A 185 0.87 12.12 -9.73
C HIS A 185 0.44 11.25 -10.92
N LEU A 186 -0.84 11.29 -11.31
CA LEU A 186 -1.40 10.63 -12.49
C LEU A 186 -1.00 9.14 -12.64
N TYR A 187 -0.76 8.43 -11.52
CA TYR A 187 -0.27 7.03 -11.56
C TYR A 187 -1.13 6.12 -12.43
N SER A 188 -2.45 6.21 -12.29
CA SER A 188 -3.38 5.44 -13.11
C SER A 188 -3.23 5.77 -14.59
N GLU A 189 -2.98 7.02 -14.96
CA GLU A 189 -2.79 7.42 -16.36
C GLU A 189 -1.50 6.82 -16.93
N HIS A 190 -0.38 6.98 -16.23
CA HIS A 190 0.88 6.37 -16.64
C HIS A 190 0.76 4.85 -16.78
N ILE A 191 0.06 4.16 -15.88
CA ILE A 191 -0.15 2.71 -15.93
C ILE A 191 -1.02 2.29 -17.13
N ASN A 192 -2.12 3.00 -17.40
CA ASN A 192 -3.09 2.62 -18.43
C ASN A 192 -2.68 3.06 -19.85
N ASN A 193 -1.78 4.05 -19.95
CA ASN A 193 -1.32 4.61 -21.21
C ASN A 193 0.15 4.25 -21.44
N GLU A 194 1.07 5.09 -20.96
CA GLU A 194 2.51 5.05 -21.28
C GLU A 194 3.17 3.70 -20.96
N LEU A 195 2.86 3.13 -19.79
CA LEU A 195 3.46 1.90 -19.30
C LEU A 195 2.66 0.65 -19.63
N PHE A 196 1.47 0.79 -20.23
CA PHE A 196 0.51 -0.30 -20.37
C PHE A 196 1.10 -1.53 -21.04
N ASN A 197 1.70 -1.36 -22.24
CA ASN A 197 2.23 -2.48 -23.01
C ASN A 197 3.35 -3.18 -22.23
N LYS A 198 4.29 -2.41 -21.69
CA LYS A 198 5.39 -2.94 -20.87
C LYS A 198 4.90 -3.71 -19.64
N ILE A 199 3.90 -3.19 -18.94
CA ILE A 199 3.30 -3.85 -17.78
C ILE A 199 2.60 -5.14 -18.21
N LYS A 200 1.80 -5.08 -19.28
CA LYS A 200 1.10 -6.24 -19.84
C LYS A 200 2.07 -7.35 -20.23
N ASP A 201 3.13 -7.02 -20.97
CA ASP A 201 4.11 -7.99 -21.44
C ASP A 201 4.83 -8.66 -20.27
N LEU A 202 5.18 -7.90 -19.22
CA LEU A 202 5.77 -8.47 -18.00
C LEU A 202 4.80 -9.36 -17.24
N VAL A 203 3.54 -8.93 -17.08
CA VAL A 203 2.54 -9.69 -16.30
C VAL A 203 2.10 -10.96 -17.03
N LEU A 204 2.01 -10.93 -18.36
CA LEU A 204 1.60 -12.07 -19.18
C LEU A 204 2.80 -12.90 -19.70
N SER A 205 4.01 -12.62 -19.23
CA SER A 205 5.20 -13.40 -19.58
C SER A 205 5.20 -14.80 -18.95
N ASN A 206 6.04 -15.67 -19.51
CA ASN A 206 6.29 -17.01 -18.97
C ASN A 206 6.81 -16.99 -17.53
N ASN A 207 7.42 -15.89 -17.06
CA ASN A 207 7.96 -15.79 -15.71
C ASN A 207 6.89 -15.94 -14.63
N LEU A 208 5.70 -15.36 -14.82
CA LEU A 208 4.59 -15.56 -13.86
C LEU A 208 3.84 -16.86 -14.15
N GLN A 209 3.70 -17.23 -15.41
CA GLN A 209 3.00 -18.46 -15.80
C GLN A 209 3.67 -19.70 -15.21
N LYS A 210 5.00 -19.79 -15.26
CA LYS A 210 5.77 -20.93 -14.72
C LYS A 210 5.64 -21.11 -13.20
N LEU A 211 5.17 -20.10 -12.46
CA LEU A 211 4.90 -20.27 -11.03
C LEU A 211 3.65 -21.11 -10.77
N ASN A 212 2.76 -21.25 -11.78
CA ASN A 212 1.54 -22.03 -11.70
C ASN A 212 0.54 -21.60 -10.59
N ILE A 213 0.71 -20.38 -10.06
CA ILE A 213 -0.09 -19.80 -8.97
C ILE A 213 -1.18 -18.86 -9.50
N PHE A 214 -0.89 -18.14 -10.59
CA PHE A 214 -1.74 -17.09 -11.13
C PHE A 214 -2.80 -17.65 -12.08
N ASN A 215 -3.95 -17.00 -12.11
CA ASN A 215 -5.00 -17.23 -13.09
C ASN A 215 -4.73 -16.32 -14.29
N MET A 216 -3.98 -16.84 -15.27
CA MET A 216 -3.56 -16.06 -16.44
C MET A 216 -4.76 -15.57 -17.28
N ASP A 217 -5.83 -16.36 -17.38
CA ASP A 217 -7.06 -15.97 -18.07
C ASP A 217 -7.68 -14.70 -17.45
N SER A 218 -7.70 -14.64 -16.10
CA SER A 218 -8.19 -13.46 -15.38
C SER A 218 -7.33 -12.22 -15.65
N LEU A 219 -6.00 -12.39 -15.65
CA LEU A 219 -5.06 -11.30 -15.93
C LEU A 219 -5.23 -10.78 -17.37
N GLU A 220 -5.37 -11.68 -18.35
CA GLU A 220 -5.65 -11.30 -19.74
C GLU A 220 -6.96 -10.53 -19.87
N ILE A 221 -8.03 -11.02 -19.25
CA ILE A 221 -9.34 -10.35 -19.25
C ILE A 221 -9.21 -8.95 -18.64
N TYR A 222 -8.49 -8.81 -17.54
CA TYR A 222 -8.25 -7.51 -16.93
C TYR A 222 -7.53 -6.53 -17.88
N PHE A 223 -6.46 -6.97 -18.58
CA PHE A 223 -5.80 -6.11 -19.57
C PHE A 223 -6.70 -5.77 -20.78
N LYS A 224 -7.57 -6.70 -21.21
CA LYS A 224 -8.59 -6.41 -22.23
C LYS A 224 -9.59 -5.36 -21.73
N LEU A 225 -9.99 -5.41 -20.46
CA LEU A 225 -10.89 -4.44 -19.84
C LEU A 225 -10.27 -3.05 -19.74
N MET A 226 -9.01 -2.94 -19.31
CA MET A 226 -8.31 -1.65 -19.19
C MET A 226 -8.29 -0.83 -20.49
N LYS A 227 -8.38 -1.49 -21.66
CA LYS A 227 -8.45 -0.82 -22.96
C LYS A 227 -9.85 -0.40 -23.39
N LYS A 228 -10.89 -0.80 -22.67
CA LYS A 228 -12.27 -0.40 -22.99
C LYS A 228 -12.53 1.03 -22.55
N LYS A 229 -13.29 1.76 -23.38
CA LYS A 229 -13.70 3.17 -23.13
C LYS A 229 -14.35 3.38 -21.76
N PHE A 230 -15.10 2.39 -21.28
CA PHE A 230 -15.85 2.47 -20.02
C PHE A 230 -15.07 1.95 -18.82
N TYR A 231 -13.80 1.59 -18.96
CA TYR A 231 -13.01 1.13 -17.81
C TYR A 231 -12.91 2.23 -16.74
N LEU A 232 -13.36 1.93 -15.52
CA LEU A 232 -13.17 2.85 -14.41
C LEU A 232 -11.80 2.59 -13.78
N ARG A 233 -10.91 3.58 -13.88
CA ARG A 233 -9.56 3.52 -13.33
C ARG A 233 -9.62 3.24 -11.83
N ASN A 234 -8.88 2.24 -11.38
CA ASN A 234 -8.87 1.82 -9.97
C ASN A 234 -7.44 1.57 -9.51
N LEU A 235 -6.83 2.59 -8.89
CA LEU A 235 -5.44 2.54 -8.46
C LEU A 235 -5.15 1.36 -7.51
N LYS A 236 -6.11 0.89 -6.73
CA LYS A 236 -5.92 -0.27 -5.84
C LYS A 236 -5.73 -1.58 -6.59
N VAL A 237 -6.32 -1.71 -7.78
CA VAL A 237 -6.12 -2.88 -8.64
C VAL A 237 -4.87 -2.70 -9.48
N GLU A 238 -4.67 -1.50 -10.04
CA GLU A 238 -3.50 -1.13 -10.82
C GLU A 238 -2.19 -1.28 -10.00
N GLU A 239 -2.21 -0.95 -8.70
CA GLU A 239 -1.11 -1.18 -7.75
C GLU A 239 -0.68 -2.65 -7.71
N LYS A 240 -1.64 -3.58 -7.77
CA LYS A 240 -1.37 -5.03 -7.79
C LYS A 240 -0.78 -5.46 -9.12
N ILE A 241 -1.25 -4.89 -10.22
CA ILE A 241 -0.79 -5.23 -11.57
C ILE A 241 0.64 -4.77 -11.80
N ILE A 242 0.98 -3.54 -11.38
CA ILE A 242 2.35 -3.06 -11.45
C ILE A 242 3.27 -3.79 -10.45
N TRP A 243 2.74 -4.24 -9.32
CA TRP A 243 3.45 -5.16 -8.43
C TRP A 243 3.73 -6.51 -9.09
N LEU A 244 2.78 -7.10 -9.82
CA LEU A 244 2.98 -8.33 -10.59
C LEU A 244 4.04 -8.14 -11.69
N ALA A 245 4.06 -6.99 -12.37
CA ALA A 245 5.11 -6.68 -13.34
C ALA A 245 6.50 -6.63 -12.66
N SER A 246 6.58 -6.05 -11.46
CA SER A 246 7.80 -6.06 -10.65
C SER A 246 8.19 -7.48 -10.22
N LEU A 247 7.22 -8.31 -9.84
CA LEU A 247 7.41 -9.72 -9.46
C LEU A 247 7.93 -10.56 -10.63
N SER A 248 7.36 -10.41 -11.83
CA SER A 248 7.86 -11.05 -13.05
C SER A 248 9.35 -10.77 -13.26
N ARG A 249 9.77 -9.50 -13.10
CA ARG A 249 11.19 -9.13 -13.16
C ARG A 249 12.02 -9.67 -12.01
N SER A 250 11.46 -9.81 -10.81
CA SER A 250 12.16 -10.44 -9.69
C SER A 250 12.41 -11.92 -9.96
N ILE A 251 11.42 -12.63 -10.51
CA ILE A 251 11.53 -14.05 -10.85
C ILE A 251 12.66 -14.30 -11.85
N GLU A 252 12.74 -13.46 -12.88
CA GLU A 252 13.83 -13.48 -13.85
C GLU A 252 15.18 -13.18 -13.18
N LEU A 253 15.25 -12.09 -12.41
CA LEU A 253 16.49 -11.61 -11.79
C LEU A 253 17.10 -12.60 -10.78
N PHE A 254 16.24 -13.29 -10.02
CA PHE A 254 16.65 -14.21 -8.97
C PHE A 254 16.55 -15.68 -9.39
N ASP A 255 16.30 -15.94 -10.69
CA ASP A 255 16.15 -17.28 -11.26
C ASP A 255 15.18 -18.17 -10.44
N ILE A 256 14.04 -17.60 -10.06
CA ILE A 256 13.03 -18.33 -9.27
C ILE A 256 12.43 -19.41 -10.18
N GLN A 257 12.56 -20.65 -9.74
CA GLN A 257 12.13 -21.83 -10.50
C GLN A 257 10.63 -22.11 -10.37
N GLU A 258 10.15 -22.97 -11.26
CA GLU A 258 8.77 -23.46 -11.25
C GLU A 258 8.43 -24.08 -9.89
N SER A 259 7.19 -23.85 -9.44
CA SER A 259 6.71 -24.54 -8.25
C SER A 259 6.32 -25.97 -8.64
N TYR A 260 6.84 -26.97 -7.92
CA TYR A 260 6.45 -28.39 -8.09
C TYR A 260 4.97 -28.68 -7.78
N PHE A 261 4.15 -27.66 -7.56
CA PHE A 261 2.73 -27.84 -7.32
C PHE A 261 2.01 -28.14 -8.64
N GLU A 262 1.50 -29.37 -8.76
CA GLU A 262 0.49 -29.70 -9.75
C GLU A 262 -0.80 -28.94 -9.46
N ASN A 263 -0.88 -27.70 -9.93
CA ASN A 263 -2.06 -26.87 -9.76
C ASN A 263 -2.72 -26.60 -11.11
N ARG A 264 -3.41 -27.61 -11.63
CA ARG A 264 -4.13 -27.50 -12.91
C ARG A 264 -5.26 -26.49 -12.80
N THR A 265 -5.42 -25.65 -13.82
CA THR A 265 -6.55 -24.74 -13.95
C THR A 265 -7.85 -25.54 -13.95
N ASN A 266 -8.75 -25.29 -13.00
CA ASN A 266 -10.03 -25.98 -12.90
C ASN A 266 -11.20 -25.10 -13.39
N VAL A 267 -12.40 -25.66 -13.40
CA VAL A 267 -13.63 -24.96 -13.84
C VAL A 267 -13.90 -23.69 -13.03
N PHE A 268 -13.60 -23.70 -11.72
CA PHE A 268 -13.77 -22.51 -10.89
C PHE A 268 -12.77 -21.41 -11.22
N ASP A 269 -11.56 -21.75 -11.67
CA ASP A 269 -10.58 -20.76 -12.14
C ASP A 269 -11.07 -20.08 -13.43
N LYS A 270 -11.65 -20.86 -14.35
CA LYS A 270 -12.30 -20.32 -15.55
C LYS A 270 -13.46 -19.40 -15.21
N LEU A 271 -14.33 -19.79 -14.27
CA LEU A 271 -15.42 -18.91 -13.80
C LEU A 271 -14.88 -17.63 -13.13
N ASN A 272 -13.85 -17.77 -12.28
CA ASN A 272 -13.21 -16.63 -11.61
C ASN A 272 -12.44 -15.72 -12.58
N SER A 273 -12.14 -16.16 -13.80
CA SER A 273 -11.52 -15.30 -14.82
C SER A 273 -12.42 -14.13 -15.22
N LEU A 274 -13.74 -14.24 -14.99
CA LEU A 274 -14.72 -13.17 -15.23
C LEU A 274 -14.83 -12.18 -14.07
N SER A 275 -14.20 -12.46 -12.92
CA SER A 275 -14.22 -11.57 -11.74
C SER A 275 -13.80 -10.12 -12.04
N PRO A 276 -12.76 -9.84 -12.86
CA PRO A 276 -12.43 -8.47 -13.27
C PRO A 276 -13.60 -7.73 -13.92
N ILE A 277 -14.41 -8.42 -14.73
CA ILE A 277 -15.58 -7.81 -15.40
C ILE A 277 -16.62 -7.44 -14.35
N LYS A 278 -16.92 -8.37 -13.44
CA LYS A 278 -17.88 -8.17 -12.35
C LYS A 278 -17.47 -6.98 -11.47
N GLU A 279 -16.21 -6.92 -11.04
CA GLU A 279 -15.73 -5.83 -10.17
C GLU A 279 -15.76 -4.48 -10.91
N ASN A 280 -15.38 -4.43 -12.19
CA ASN A 280 -15.48 -3.19 -12.98
C ASN A 280 -16.94 -2.71 -13.12
N LEU A 281 -17.90 -3.62 -13.37
CA LEU A 281 -19.32 -3.27 -13.41
C LEU A 281 -19.84 -2.75 -12.06
N LEU A 282 -19.41 -3.37 -10.96
CA LEU A 282 -19.77 -2.92 -9.62
C LEU A 282 -19.21 -1.53 -9.32
N ASP A 283 -17.98 -1.26 -9.73
CA ASP A 283 -17.33 0.05 -9.56
C ASP A 283 -18.04 1.12 -10.41
N GLN A 284 -18.44 0.81 -11.65
CA GLN A 284 -19.28 1.69 -12.47
C GLN A 284 -20.63 1.98 -11.83
N ALA A 285 -21.30 0.96 -11.29
CA ALA A 285 -22.60 1.14 -10.62
C ALA A 285 -22.49 2.05 -9.39
N LYS A 286 -21.42 1.92 -8.61
CA LYS A 286 -21.14 2.81 -7.46
C LYS A 286 -20.85 4.24 -7.89
N ASP A 287 -20.03 4.41 -8.94
CA ASP A 287 -19.73 5.74 -9.47
C ASP A 287 -21.00 6.43 -10.00
N LEU A 288 -21.87 5.69 -10.69
CA LEU A 288 -23.15 6.20 -11.13
C LEU A 288 -24.05 6.59 -9.93
N TYR A 289 -24.15 5.73 -8.92
CA TYR A 289 -24.93 6.00 -7.71
C TYR A 289 -24.46 7.29 -7.00
N LEU A 290 -23.14 7.48 -6.86
CA LEU A 290 -22.56 8.67 -6.23
C LEU A 290 -22.78 9.96 -7.04
N ARG A 291 -23.04 9.87 -8.35
CA ARG A 291 -23.33 11.04 -9.20
C ARG A 291 -24.80 11.45 -9.15
N ILE A 292 -25.70 10.53 -8.77
CA ILE A 292 -27.14 10.78 -8.71
C ILE A 292 -27.64 11.05 -7.28
N SER A 293 -26.83 10.78 -6.26
CA SER A 293 -27.08 11.08 -4.84
C SER A 293 -26.52 12.42 -4.43
#